data_AF-A0A4P8RM86-F1
#
_entry.id   AF-A0A4P8RM86-F1
#
_cell.length_a   1.000
_cell.length_b   1.000
_cell.length_c   1.000
_cell.angle_alpha   90.00
_cell.angle_beta   90.00
_cell.angle_gamma   90.00
#
_symmetry.space_group_name_H-M   'P 1'
#
loop_
_entity.id
_entity.type
_entity.pdbx_description
1 polymer ?
#
loop_
_entity_poly.entity_id
_entity_poly.type
_entity_poly.pdbx_seq_one_letter_code
_entity_poly.pdbx_strand_id
1 'polypeptide(L)'
;MSFQNLVYEAELGLNLDNSFEKSQLNEVICEISEEEHAAGRPLLSSLIPVKGQKNQGDAFFRLCERLGYGDWKDLKKDPQFIEEQREACRSFWQDSKNFTSYL
;
A
#
# COMPACT_ATOMS: atom_id res chain seq x y z
N MET A 1 -3.57 -8.23 -5.77
CA MET A 1 -2.84 -7.37 -6.73
C MET A 1 -1.38 -7.35 -6.30
N SER A 2 -0.40 -7.30 -7.21
CA SER A 2 1.04 -7.23 -6.89
C SER A 2 1.64 -5.98 -7.55
N PHE A 3 2.86 -5.56 -7.16
CA PHE A 3 3.59 -4.46 -7.84
C PHE A 3 3.66 -4.65 -9.36
N GLN A 4 3.82 -5.87 -9.84
CA GLN A 4 3.84 -6.18 -11.29
C GLN A 4 2.51 -5.87 -11.96
N ASN A 5 1.38 -6.17 -11.32
CA ASN A 5 0.07 -5.87 -11.86
C ASN A 5 -0.17 -4.36 -11.91
N LEU A 6 0.23 -3.63 -10.86
CA LEU A 6 0.07 -2.17 -10.83
C LEU A 6 0.85 -1.49 -11.94
N VAL A 7 2.12 -1.86 -12.14
CA VAL A 7 2.96 -1.28 -13.21
C VAL A 7 2.41 -1.58 -14.59
N TYR A 8 1.87 -2.79 -14.79
CA TYR A 8 1.29 -3.19 -16.06
C TYR A 8 -0.05 -2.50 -16.33
N GLU A 9 -0.96 -2.48 -15.37
CA GLU A 9 -2.30 -1.90 -15.52
C GLU A 9 -2.28 -0.37 -15.59
N ALA A 10 -1.34 0.29 -14.91
CA ALA A 10 -1.18 1.74 -14.95
C ALA A 10 -0.13 2.23 -15.97
N GLU A 11 0.37 1.33 -16.84
CA GLU A 11 1.35 1.63 -17.90
C GLU A 11 2.58 2.43 -17.41
N LEU A 12 3.04 2.17 -16.18
CA LEU A 12 4.03 3.03 -15.51
C LEU A 12 5.43 2.96 -16.14
N GLY A 13 5.71 2.00 -17.02
CA GLY A 13 7.00 1.87 -17.71
C GLY A 13 8.18 1.48 -16.82
N LEU A 14 7.94 1.03 -15.59
CA LEU A 14 8.98 0.74 -14.59
C LEU A 14 9.52 -0.70 -14.73
N ASN A 15 10.84 -0.82 -14.69
CA ASN A 15 11.55 -2.08 -14.62
C ASN A 15 11.69 -2.55 -13.16
N LEU A 16 10.81 -3.46 -12.75
CA LEU A 16 10.79 -3.99 -11.38
C LEU A 16 11.95 -4.93 -11.04
N ASP A 17 12.79 -5.31 -12.02
CA ASP A 17 14.05 -6.02 -11.78
C ASP A 17 15.19 -5.06 -11.40
N ASN A 18 15.01 -3.76 -11.62
CA ASN A 18 15.90 -2.70 -11.14
C ASN A 18 15.52 -2.31 -9.71
N SER A 19 16.45 -2.50 -8.76
CA SER A 19 16.23 -2.18 -7.34
C SER A 19 15.96 -0.69 -7.10
N PHE A 20 16.52 0.20 -7.92
CA PHE A 20 16.31 1.64 -7.83
C PHE A 20 14.88 2.03 -8.23
N GLU A 21 14.42 1.59 -9.40
CA GLU A 21 13.07 1.87 -9.90
C GLU A 21 11.99 1.24 -9.00
N LYS A 22 12.27 0.06 -8.44
CA LYS A 22 11.42 -0.56 -7.43
C LYS A 22 11.33 0.28 -6.15
N SER A 23 12.43 0.91 -5.71
CA SER A 23 12.42 1.80 -4.55
C SER A 23 11.57 3.04 -4.82
N GLN A 24 11.74 3.67 -5.98
CA GLN A 24 10.95 4.84 -6.38
C GLN A 24 9.46 4.54 -6.44
N LEU A 25 9.06 3.40 -7.01
CA LEU A 25 7.65 3.01 -7.03
C LEU A 25 7.08 2.85 -5.61
N ASN A 26 7.86 2.26 -4.72
CA ASN A 26 7.46 2.05 -3.34
C ASN A 26 7.35 3.37 -2.56
N GLU A 27 8.23 4.33 -2.83
CA GLU A 27 8.13 5.70 -2.29
C GLU A 27 6.85 6.38 -2.78
N VAL A 28 6.58 6.40 -4.09
CA VAL A 28 5.36 6.99 -4.66
C VAL A 28 4.09 6.36 -4.07
N ILE A 29 4.05 5.03 -3.91
CA ILE A 29 2.90 4.35 -3.30
C ILE A 29 2.72 4.74 -1.83
N CYS A 30 3.82 4.95 -1.10
CA CYS A 30 3.77 5.42 0.28
C CYS A 30 3.24 6.86 0.32
N GLU A 31 3.72 7.75 -0.55
CA GLU A 31 3.25 9.14 -0.67
C GLU A 31 1.75 9.20 -0.96
N ILE A 32 1.27 8.45 -1.96
CA ILE A 32 -0.17 8.35 -2.26
C ILE A 32 -0.92 7.85 -1.02
N SER A 33 -0.42 6.85 -0.31
CA SER A 33 -1.08 6.31 0.88
C SER A 33 -1.11 7.31 2.04
N GLU A 34 -0.10 8.18 2.18
CA GLU A 34 -0.12 9.30 3.13
C GLU A 34 -1.20 10.32 2.79
N GLU A 35 -1.35 10.68 1.51
CA GLU A 35 -2.39 11.59 1.05
C GLU A 35 -3.80 11.00 1.25
N GLU A 36 -3.97 9.73 0.92
CA GLU A 36 -5.21 8.99 1.18
C GLU A 36 -5.56 9.02 2.68
N HIS A 37 -4.59 8.71 3.54
CA HIS A 37 -4.78 8.74 4.99
C HIS A 37 -5.14 10.15 5.50
N ALA A 38 -4.46 11.18 5.01
CA ALA A 38 -4.75 12.57 5.37
C ALA A 38 -6.17 12.99 4.96
N ALA A 39 -6.71 12.39 3.89
CA ALA A 39 -8.09 12.56 3.44
C ALA A 39 -9.10 11.63 4.17
N GLY A 40 -8.67 10.84 5.15
CA GLY A 40 -9.52 9.90 5.88
C GLY A 40 -9.83 8.60 5.12
N ARG A 41 -9.02 8.28 4.10
CA ARG A 41 -9.17 7.11 3.22
C ARG A 41 -8.11 6.06 3.56
N PRO A 42 -8.36 4.77 3.23
CA PRO A 42 -7.45 3.69 3.59
C PRO A 42 -6.17 3.65 2.75
N LEU A 43 -5.11 3.08 3.34
CA LEU A 43 -3.78 2.99 2.73
C LEU A 43 -3.77 2.03 1.53
N LEU A 44 -3.58 2.55 0.31
CA LEU A 44 -3.45 1.74 -0.90
C LEU A 44 -2.25 0.78 -0.84
N SER A 45 -1.16 1.20 -0.19
CA SER A 45 0.03 0.38 0.05
C SER A 45 -0.28 -0.94 0.78
N SER A 46 -1.39 -1.03 1.51
CA SER A 46 -1.83 -2.27 2.18
C SER A 46 -2.15 -3.41 1.21
N LEU A 47 -2.53 -3.10 -0.04
CA LEU A 47 -2.91 -4.09 -1.06
C LEU A 47 -1.73 -4.65 -1.84
N ILE A 48 -0.53 -4.12 -1.63
CA ILE A 48 0.63 -4.38 -2.49
C ILE A 48 1.70 -5.20 -1.73
N PRO A 49 1.71 -6.54 -1.86
CA PRO A 49 2.74 -7.36 -1.26
C PRO A 49 4.08 -7.22 -2.00
N VAL A 50 5.19 -7.27 -1.25
CA VAL A 50 6.54 -7.30 -1.83
C VAL A 50 6.88 -8.74 -2.22
N LYS A 51 7.24 -8.96 -3.50
CA LYS A 51 7.66 -10.27 -4.00
C LYS A 51 8.80 -10.85 -3.14
N GLY A 52 8.62 -12.08 -2.66
CA GLY A 52 9.58 -12.78 -1.80
C GLY A 52 9.42 -12.51 -0.30
N GLN A 53 8.50 -11.63 0.10
CA GLN A 53 8.14 -11.41 1.50
C GLN A 53 6.72 -11.89 1.78
N LYS A 54 6.45 -12.31 3.03
CA LYS A 54 5.12 -12.74 3.47
C LYS A 54 4.14 -11.56 3.62
N ASN A 55 4.63 -10.32 3.57
CA ASN A 55 3.87 -9.09 3.79
C ASN A 55 4.32 -7.97 2.84
N GLN A 56 3.86 -6.75 3.11
CA GLN A 56 4.02 -5.52 2.33
C GLN A 56 5.42 -4.90 2.45
N GLY A 57 6.29 -5.51 3.26
CA GLY A 57 7.66 -5.06 3.49
C GLY A 57 7.79 -3.84 4.40
N ASP A 58 9.05 -3.52 4.73
CA ASP A 58 9.38 -2.60 5.82
C ASP A 58 8.88 -1.18 5.59
N ALA A 59 8.83 -0.72 4.34
CA ALA A 59 8.35 0.62 4.00
C ALA A 59 6.89 0.83 4.42
N PHE A 60 6.03 -0.16 4.19
CA PHE A 60 4.63 -0.12 4.60
C PHE A 60 4.50 0.01 6.12
N PHE A 61 5.21 -0.81 6.90
CA PHE A 61 5.10 -0.74 8.36
C PHE A 61 5.70 0.55 8.93
N ARG A 62 6.79 1.07 8.34
CA ARG A 62 7.35 2.38 8.70
C ARG A 62 6.41 3.52 8.34
N LEU A 63 5.64 3.41 7.26
CA LEU A 63 4.56 4.33 6.96
C LEU A 63 3.48 4.26 8.05
N CYS A 64 3.00 3.06 8.41
CA CYS A 64 2.02 2.91 9.49
C CYS A 64 2.50 3.50 10.82
N GLU A 65 3.78 3.34 11.17
CA GLU A 65 4.36 3.97 12.35
C GLU A 65 4.32 5.50 12.28
N ARG A 66 4.73 6.10 11.15
CA ARG A 66 4.67 7.56 10.94
C ARG A 66 3.25 8.11 11.02
N LEU A 67 2.27 7.33 10.58
CA LEU A 67 0.85 7.67 10.64
C LEU A 67 0.19 7.42 12.01
N GLY A 68 0.93 6.87 12.98
CA GLY A 68 0.46 6.70 14.36
C GLY A 68 -0.23 5.38 14.66
N TYR A 69 -0.10 4.35 13.81
CA TYR A 69 -0.70 3.04 14.05
C TYR A 69 0.03 2.20 15.12
N GLY A 70 1.29 2.51 15.43
CA GLY A 70 2.11 1.78 16.41
C GLY A 70 3.54 1.51 15.93
N ASP A 71 4.33 0.79 16.74
CA ASP A 71 5.72 0.43 16.38
C ASP A 71 5.76 -0.50 15.16
N TRP A 72 6.59 -0.16 14.17
CA TRP A 72 6.59 -0.88 12.89
C TRP A 72 7.01 -2.35 13.01
N LYS A 73 7.87 -2.70 13.97
CA LYS A 73 8.33 -4.09 14.16
C LYS A 73 7.26 -4.95 14.80
N ASP A 74 6.44 -4.37 15.65
CA ASP A 74 5.32 -5.06 16.27
C ASP A 74 4.16 -5.22 15.29
N LEU A 75 3.81 -4.16 14.56
CA LEU A 75 2.84 -4.24 13.46
C LEU A 75 3.24 -5.29 12.41
N LYS A 76 4.54 -5.41 12.10
CA LYS A 76 5.05 -6.41 11.14
C LYS A 76 4.85 -7.86 11.61
N LYS A 77 4.78 -8.11 12.92
CA LYS A 77 4.56 -9.43 13.50
C LYS A 77 3.07 -9.75 13.65
N ASP A 78 2.21 -8.76 13.49
CA ASP A 78 0.77 -8.91 13.64
C ASP A 78 0.11 -9.20 12.27
N PRO A 79 -0.27 -10.48 12.00
CA PRO A 79 -0.95 -10.81 10.76
C PRO A 79 -2.38 -10.24 10.69
N GLN A 80 -3.01 -9.99 11.84
CA GLN A 80 -4.38 -9.46 11.90
C GLN A 80 -4.39 -8.01 11.45
N PHE A 81 -3.44 -7.19 11.93
CA PHE A 81 -3.28 -5.81 11.48
C PHE A 81 -3.22 -5.70 9.96
N ILE A 82 -2.44 -6.56 9.30
CA ILE A 82 -2.31 -6.56 7.84
C ILE A 82 -3.64 -6.85 7.16
N GLU A 83 -4.38 -7.84 7.65
CA GLU A 83 -5.67 -8.20 7.04
C GLU A 83 -6.72 -7.12 7.28
N GLU A 84 -6.73 -6.48 8.45
CA GLU A 84 -7.59 -5.33 8.74
C GLU A 84 -7.33 -4.17 7.77
N GLN A 85 -6.07 -3.81 7.52
CA GLN A 85 -5.74 -2.74 6.57
C GLN A 85 -6.16 -3.09 5.14
N ARG A 86 -5.95 -4.35 4.72
CA ARG A 86 -6.39 -4.82 3.40
C ARG A 86 -7.91 -4.77 3.27
N GLU A 87 -8.63 -5.23 4.29
CA GLU A 87 -10.08 -5.29 4.27
C GLU A 87 -10.71 -3.90 4.28
N ALA A 88 -10.16 -2.98 5.08
CA ALA A 88 -10.56 -1.58 5.07
C ALA A 88 -10.36 -0.96 3.68
N CYS A 89 -9.21 -1.21 3.05
CA CYS A 89 -8.92 -0.72 1.71
C CYS A 89 -9.87 -1.31 0.65
N ARG A 90 -10.14 -2.61 0.68
CA ARG A 90 -11.09 -3.25 -0.24
C ARG A 90 -12.50 -2.72 -0.03
N SER A 91 -12.98 -2.70 1.21
CA SER A 91 -14.33 -2.27 1.56
C SER A 91 -14.59 -0.83 1.11
N PHE A 92 -13.61 0.06 1.28
CA PHE A 92 -13.77 1.46 0.85
C PHE A 92 -13.85 1.60 -0.67
N TRP A 93 -12.94 0.97 -1.42
CA TRP A 93 -12.84 1.15 -2.87
C TRP A 93 -13.78 0.25 -3.69
N GLN A 94 -14.31 -0.83 -3.10
CA GLN A 94 -15.37 -1.63 -3.69
C GLN A 94 -16.76 -0.98 -3.56
N ASP A 95 -16.92 -0.01 -2.64
CA ASP A 95 -18.12 0.81 -2.61
C ASP A 95 -18.16 1.70 -3.86
N SER A 96 -19.16 1.46 -4.71
CA SER A 96 -19.32 2.17 -5.98
C SER A 96 -19.51 3.69 -5.80
N LYS A 97 -20.06 4.15 -4.68
CA LYS A 97 -20.21 5.58 -4.39
C LYS A 97 -18.87 6.22 -4.11
N ASN A 98 -18.03 5.58 -3.30
CA ASN A 98 -16.68 6.06 -3.03
C ASN A 98 -15.88 6.07 -4.32
N PHE A 99 -15.88 4.97 -5.08
CA PHE A 99 -15.14 4.87 -6.33
C PHE A 99 -15.53 5.95 -7.35
N THR A 100 -16.83 6.19 -7.55
CA THR A 100 -17.32 7.19 -8.52
C THR A 100 -17.06 8.62 -8.07
N SER A 101 -16.92 8.88 -6.76
CA SER A 101 -16.68 10.23 -6.24
C SER A 101 -15.25 10.73 -6.48
N TYR A 102 -14.33 9.84 -6.85
CA TYR A 102 -12.90 10.13 -7.02
C TYR A 102 -12.36 9.71 -8.40
N LEU A 103 -13.27 9.56 -9.37
CA LEU A 103 -13.02 9.34 -10.80
C LEU A 103 -13.15 10.68 -11.56
#